data_AF-A0A1F7H365-F1
#
_entry.id   AF-A0A1F7H365-F1
#
_cell.length_a   1.000
_cell.length_b   1.000
_cell.length_c   1.000
_cell.angle_alpha   90.00
_cell.angle_beta   90.00
_cell.angle_gamma   90.00
#
_symmetry.space_group_name_H-M   'P 1'
#
loop_
_entity.id
_entity.type
_entity.pdbx_description
1 polymer ?
#
loop_
_entity_poly.entity_id
_entity_poly.type
_entity_poly.pdbx_seq_one_letter_code
_entity_poly.pdbx_strand_id
1 'polypeptide(L)'
;MTKSFSLVLVIVLTLVAGFLDSQGFFHSSQVWKNDQFVTHEAVKSLFSFVAGTILFWFSIKYLQQLGVVSAEMQTIIWFVVTIVGVAIASGKFFQWNIIDQSIGIAVFIGIGLLLFRTGA
;
A
#
# COMPACT_ATOMS: atom_id res chain seq x y z
N MET A 1 23.74 -0.51 11.87
CA MET A 1 23.25 -0.32 10.49
C MET A 1 23.45 1.13 10.10
N THR A 2 23.98 1.42 8.92
CA THR A 2 24.06 2.80 8.42
C THR A 2 22.67 3.29 8.04
N LYS A 3 22.37 4.59 8.23
CA LYS A 3 21.06 5.17 7.91
C LYS A 3 20.65 4.93 6.45
N SER A 4 21.62 4.96 5.53
CA SER A 4 21.41 4.68 4.10
C SER A 4 20.93 3.25 3.84
N PHE A 5 21.45 2.27 4.57
CA PHE A 5 21.01 0.88 4.44
C PHE A 5 19.59 0.68 4.98
N SER A 6 19.25 1.32 6.12
CA SER A 6 17.88 1.33 6.63
C SER A 6 16.90 1.94 5.63
N LEU A 7 17.28 3.04 4.96
CA LEU A 7 16.45 3.69 3.96
C LEU A 7 16.16 2.77 2.77
N VAL A 8 17.18 2.10 2.22
CA VAL A 8 17.00 1.14 1.12
C VAL A 8 16.07 0.01 1.54
N LEU A 9 16.24 -0.54 2.74
CA LEU A 9 15.36 -1.59 3.26
C LEU A 9 13.92 -1.10 3.44
N VAL A 10 13.70 0.09 3.98
CA VAL A 10 12.35 0.68 4.09
C VAL A 10 11.69 0.76 2.72
N ILE A 11 12.40 1.27 1.72
CA ILE A 11 11.85 1.43 0.37
C ILE A 11 11.47 0.06 -0.19
N VAL A 12 12.39 -0.90 -0.19
CA VAL A 12 12.15 -2.24 -0.74
C VAL A 12 11.03 -2.95 0.02
N LEU A 13 11.08 -2.97 1.35
CA LEU A 13 10.07 -3.65 2.17
C LEU A 13 8.69 -3.01 2.01
N THR A 14 8.60 -1.68 1.98
CA THR A 14 7.32 -0.98 1.77
C THR A 14 6.77 -1.26 0.38
N LEU A 15 7.60 -1.22 -0.66
CA LEU A 15 7.18 -1.50 -2.03
C LEU A 15 6.64 -2.94 -2.15
N VAL A 16 7.36 -3.92 -1.61
CA VAL A 16 6.93 -5.32 -1.66
C VAL A 16 5.70 -5.55 -0.78
N ALA A 17 5.65 -5.00 0.43
CA ALA A 17 4.51 -5.12 1.33
C ALA A 17 3.24 -4.53 0.70
N GLY A 18 3.30 -3.28 0.23
CA GLY A 18 2.17 -2.62 -0.39
C GLY A 18 1.74 -3.30 -1.69
N PHE A 19 2.69 -3.83 -2.47
CA PHE A 19 2.35 -4.63 -3.65
C PHE A 19 1.60 -5.92 -3.27
N LEU A 20 2.05 -6.66 -2.24
CA LEU A 20 1.33 -7.85 -1.77
C LEU A 20 -0.06 -7.51 -1.26
N ASP A 21 -0.20 -6.47 -0.43
CA ASP A 21 -1.52 -6.04 0.04
C ASP A 21 -2.42 -5.59 -1.12
N SER A 22 -1.85 -5.00 -2.18
CA SER A 22 -2.60 -4.67 -3.39
C SER A 22 -3.18 -5.90 -4.09
N GLN A 23 -2.45 -7.02 -4.13
CA GLN A 23 -2.98 -8.30 -4.62
C GLN A 23 -4.08 -8.82 -3.68
N GLY A 24 -3.89 -8.64 -2.37
CA GLY A 24 -4.91 -8.90 -1.35
C GLY A 24 -6.23 -8.21 -1.66
N PHE A 25 -6.17 -6.89 -1.90
CA PHE A 25 -7.33 -6.09 -2.28
C PHE A 25 -7.93 -6.51 -3.63
N PHE A 26 -7.10 -6.73 -4.65
CA PHE A 26 -7.57 -7.16 -5.97
C PHE A 26 -8.33 -8.50 -5.89
N HIS A 27 -7.78 -9.51 -5.23
CA HIS A 27 -8.45 -10.80 -5.03
C HIS A 27 -9.67 -10.68 -4.12
N SER A 28 -9.64 -9.81 -3.09
CA SER A 28 -10.80 -9.58 -2.22
C SER A 28 -12.03 -9.08 -2.99
N SER A 29 -11.82 -8.24 -4.02
CA SER A 29 -12.89 -7.73 -4.89
C SER A 29 -13.55 -8.82 -5.74
N GLN A 30 -12.97 -10.02 -5.79
CA GLN A 30 -13.41 -11.16 -6.58
C GLN A 30 -13.96 -12.32 -5.75
N VAL A 31 -14.02 -12.17 -4.42
CA VAL A 31 -14.47 -13.21 -3.49
C VAL A 31 -15.95 -13.54 -3.65
N TRP A 32 -16.75 -12.58 -4.09
CA TRP A 32 -18.16 -12.81 -4.45
C TRP A 32 -18.34 -12.61 -5.95
N LYS A 33 -18.74 -13.67 -6.66
CA LYS A 33 -19.06 -13.62 -8.10
C LYS A 33 -20.36 -14.37 -8.34
N ASN A 34 -21.32 -13.72 -9.01
CA ASN A 34 -22.64 -14.29 -9.31
C ASN A 34 -23.34 -14.86 -8.05
N ASP A 35 -23.32 -14.11 -6.94
CA ASP A 35 -23.86 -14.49 -5.62
C ASP A 35 -23.24 -15.75 -4.98
N GLN A 36 -22.11 -16.23 -5.51
CA GLN A 36 -21.37 -17.36 -4.96
C GLN A 36 -20.03 -16.91 -4.37
N PHE A 37 -19.69 -17.52 -3.24
CA PHE A 37 -18.40 -17.32 -2.59
C PHE A 37 -17.31 -18.11 -3.31
N VAL A 38 -16.29 -17.40 -3.78
CA VAL A 38 -15.16 -17.94 -4.55
C VAL A 38 -13.99 -18.19 -3.61
N THR A 39 -13.92 -19.37 -3.01
CA THR A 39 -12.94 -19.73 -1.97
C THR A 39 -11.49 -19.52 -2.40
N HIS A 40 -11.15 -19.82 -3.66
CA HIS A 40 -9.77 -19.67 -4.13
C HIS A 40 -9.31 -18.20 -4.16
N GLU A 41 -10.21 -17.26 -4.45
CA GLU A 41 -9.91 -15.83 -4.39
C GLU A 41 -9.78 -15.35 -2.94
N ALA A 42 -10.62 -15.88 -2.04
CA ALA A 42 -10.51 -15.57 -0.61
C ALA A 42 -9.18 -16.03 -0.02
N VAL A 43 -8.73 -17.24 -0.37
CA VAL A 43 -7.44 -17.78 0.08
C VAL A 43 -6.28 -16.96 -0.46
N LYS A 44 -6.25 -16.63 -1.77
CA LYS A 44 -5.21 -15.75 -2.34
C LYS A 44 -5.19 -14.39 -1.67
N SER A 45 -6.37 -13.81 -1.43
CA SER A 45 -6.50 -12.52 -0.76
C SER A 45 -5.90 -12.57 0.66
N LEU A 46 -6.29 -13.57 1.45
CA LEU A 46 -5.80 -13.76 2.81
C LEU A 46 -4.28 -13.94 2.85
N PHE A 47 -3.72 -14.82 2.02
CA PHE A 47 -2.27 -15.03 1.96
C PHE A 47 -1.52 -13.76 1.57
N SER A 48 -2.06 -12.99 0.62
CA SER A 48 -1.47 -11.73 0.18
C SER A 48 -1.41 -10.72 1.32
N PHE A 49 -2.51 -10.55 2.07
CA PHE A 49 -2.57 -9.66 3.22
C PHE A 49 -1.65 -10.09 4.36
N VAL A 50 -1.60 -11.40 4.67
CA VAL A 50 -0.72 -11.92 5.73
C VAL A 50 0.74 -11.64 5.36
N ALA A 51 1.15 -11.94 4.14
CA ALA A 51 2.50 -11.70 3.68
C ALA A 51 2.85 -10.21 3.63
N GLY A 52 1.94 -9.37 3.11
CA GLY A 52 2.10 -7.92 3.08
C GLY A 52 2.23 -7.31 4.46
N THR A 53 1.34 -7.68 5.39
CA THR A 53 1.36 -7.22 6.79
C THR A 53 2.67 -7.60 7.50
N ILE A 54 3.15 -8.84 7.34
CA ILE A 54 4.41 -9.28 7.94
C ILE A 54 5.58 -8.44 7.42
N LEU A 55 5.66 -8.21 6.11
CA LEU A 55 6.71 -7.35 5.53
C LEU A 55 6.58 -5.89 5.97
N PHE A 56 5.36 -5.40 6.13
CA PHE A 56 5.13 -4.04 6.61
C PHE A 56 5.60 -3.87 8.06
N TRP A 57 5.44 -4.87 8.94
CA TRP A 57 6.01 -4.83 10.29
C TRP A 57 7.54 -4.69 10.28
N PHE A 58 8.22 -5.38 9.35
CA PHE A 58 9.65 -5.19 9.16
C PHE A 58 9.97 -3.79 8.62
N SER A 59 9.16 -3.23 7.72
CA SER A 59 9.31 -1.84 7.27
C SER A 59 9.17 -0.84 8.43
N ILE A 60 8.15 -1.01 9.29
CA ILE A 60 7.93 -0.18 10.48
C ILE A 60 9.16 -0.13 11.37
N LYS A 61 9.79 -1.29 11.64
CA LYS A 61 11.03 -1.35 12.44
C LYS A 61 12.09 -0.40 11.91
N TYR A 62 12.28 -0.32 10.59
CA TYR A 62 13.29 0.55 9.98
C TYR A 62 12.81 2.00 9.84
N LEU A 63 11.52 2.24 9.61
CA LEU A 63 10.92 3.58 9.65
C LEU A 63 11.11 4.25 11.02
N GLN A 64 10.88 3.50 12.10
CA GLN A 64 11.12 3.98 13.47
C GLN A 64 12.61 4.30 13.72
N GLN A 65 13.54 3.51 13.18
CA GLN A 65 14.99 3.82 13.24
C GLN A 65 15.36 5.10 12.48
N LEU A 66 14.57 5.50 11.50
CA LEU A 66 14.72 6.76 10.76
C LEU A 66 13.97 7.93 11.42
N GLY A 67 13.30 7.71 12.55
CA GLY A 67 12.54 8.71 13.29
C GLY A 67 11.07 8.83 12.89
N VAL A 68 10.57 8.02 11.95
CA VAL A 68 9.16 8.00 11.55
C VAL A 68 8.39 7.10 12.50
N VAL A 69 7.92 7.68 13.61
CA VAL A 69 7.21 6.95 14.68
C VAL A 69 5.69 7.06 14.62
N SER A 70 5.16 8.11 13.96
CA SER A 70 3.72 8.30 13.77
C SER A 70 3.13 7.16 12.94
N ALA A 71 2.05 6.56 13.46
CA ALA A 71 1.32 5.51 12.78
C ALA A 71 0.72 6.03 11.46
N GLU A 72 0.22 7.26 11.45
CA GLU A 72 -0.35 7.92 10.29
C GLU A 72 0.67 8.06 9.16
N MET A 73 1.89 8.50 9.47
CA MET A 73 2.97 8.58 8.46
C MET A 73 3.44 7.22 7.97
N GLN A 74 3.52 6.21 8.86
CA GLN A 74 3.85 4.84 8.44
C GLN A 74 2.77 4.28 7.49
N THR A 75 1.49 4.50 7.83
CA THR A 75 0.36 4.04 7.03
C THR A 75 0.29 4.73 5.68
N ILE A 76 0.45 6.06 5.58
CA ILE A 76 0.34 6.73 4.26
C ILE A 76 1.44 6.28 3.29
N ILE A 77 2.66 6.08 3.78
CA ILE A 77 3.80 5.62 2.98
C ILE A 77 3.47 4.26 2.34
N TRP A 78 2.93 3.34 3.13
CA TRP A 78 2.48 2.04 2.64
C TRP A 78 1.24 2.15 1.74
N PHE A 79 0.25 2.96 2.12
CA PHE A 79 -1.04 3.06 1.44
C PHE A 79 -0.91 3.61 0.01
N VAL A 80 0.02 4.54 -0.21
CA VAL A 80 0.37 5.04 -1.56
C VAL A 80 0.77 3.87 -2.47
N VAL A 81 1.69 3.03 -2.01
CA VAL A 81 2.14 1.85 -2.76
C VAL A 81 0.98 0.90 -3.01
N THR A 82 0.18 0.62 -1.98
CA THR A 82 -0.95 -0.31 -2.07
C THR A 82 -2.01 0.14 -3.08
N ILE A 83 -2.44 1.41 -3.04
CA ILE A 83 -3.43 1.94 -4.00
C ILE A 83 -2.89 1.90 -5.43
N VAL A 84 -1.66 2.35 -5.65
CA VAL A 84 -1.03 2.31 -6.97
C VAL A 84 -0.94 0.86 -7.45
N GLY A 85 -0.55 -0.06 -6.57
CA GLY A 85 -0.52 -1.49 -6.84
C GLY A 85 -1.89 -2.04 -7.25
N VAL A 86 -2.98 -1.62 -6.58
CA VAL A 86 -4.35 -2.07 -6.91
C VAL A 86 -4.74 -1.57 -8.29
N ALA A 87 -4.43 -0.31 -8.59
CA ALA A 87 -4.74 0.28 -9.88
C ALA A 87 -3.99 -0.45 -11.01
N ILE A 88 -2.72 -0.81 -10.79
CA ILE A 88 -1.92 -1.62 -11.73
C ILE A 88 -2.50 -3.04 -11.87
N ALA A 89 -2.78 -3.71 -10.75
CA ALA A 89 -3.33 -5.09 -10.74
C ALA A 89 -4.69 -5.18 -11.45
N SER A 90 -5.50 -4.13 -11.35
CA SER A 90 -6.79 -4.04 -12.04
C SER A 90 -6.66 -3.83 -13.55
N GLY A 91 -5.47 -3.51 -14.06
CA GLY A 91 -5.23 -3.11 -15.46
C GLY A 91 -5.79 -1.73 -15.83
N LYS A 92 -6.52 -1.06 -14.93
CA LYS A 92 -7.20 0.21 -15.20
C LYS A 92 -6.26 1.41 -15.15
N PHE A 93 -5.15 1.34 -14.42
CA PHE A 93 -4.26 2.50 -14.23
C PHE A 93 -3.72 3.06 -15.54
N PHE A 94 -3.29 2.20 -16.47
CA PHE A 94 -2.82 2.63 -17.79
C PHE A 94 -3.95 3.07 -18.73
N GLN A 95 -5.20 2.85 -18.35
CA GLN A 95 -6.39 3.28 -19.09
C GLN A 95 -6.96 4.60 -18.54
N TRP A 96 -6.47 5.08 -17.39
CA TRP A 96 -6.92 6.34 -16.81
C TRP A 96 -6.52 7.50 -17.71
N ASN A 97 -7.47 8.39 -17.97
CA ASN A 97 -7.19 9.63 -18.67
C ASN A 97 -6.34 10.55 -17.77
N ILE A 98 -5.76 11.61 -18.36
CA ILE A 98 -4.87 12.55 -17.65
C ILE A 98 -5.61 13.24 -16.48
N ILE A 99 -6.91 13.44 -16.58
CA ILE A 99 -7.72 14.09 -15.54
C ILE A 99 -7.81 13.18 -14.31
N ASP A 100 -8.10 11.89 -14.50
CA ASP A 100 -8.21 10.90 -13.42
C ASP A 100 -6.87 10.74 -12.67
N GLN A 101 -5.76 10.72 -13.41
CA GLN A 101 -4.42 10.70 -12.82
C GLN A 101 -4.14 11.97 -12.01
N SER A 102 -4.54 13.14 -12.52
CA SER A 102 -4.36 14.42 -11.83
C SER A 102 -5.18 14.49 -10.53
N ILE A 103 -6.42 13.97 -10.54
CA ILE A 103 -7.26 13.85 -9.35
C ILE A 103 -6.58 12.95 -8.32
N GLY A 104 -6.06 11.79 -8.74
CA GLY A 104 -5.33 10.89 -7.85
C GLY A 104 -4.13 11.55 -7.18
N ILE A 105 -3.30 12.27 -7.97
CA ILE A 105 -2.16 13.04 -7.44
C ILE A 105 -2.62 14.11 -6.45
N ALA A 106 -3.67 14.87 -6.78
CA ALA A 106 -4.20 15.91 -5.91
C ALA A 106 -4.72 15.35 -4.57
N VAL A 107 -5.39 14.20 -4.59
CA VAL A 107 -5.84 13.50 -3.37
C VAL A 107 -4.65 13.08 -2.52
N PHE A 108 -3.61 12.48 -3.12
CA PHE A 108 -2.40 12.08 -2.38
C PHE A 108 -1.70 13.28 -1.73
N ILE A 109 -1.58 14.39 -2.45
CA ILE A 109 -1.03 15.64 -1.90
C ILE A 109 -1.92 16.15 -0.76
N GLY A 110 -3.24 16.15 -0.94
CA GLY A 110 -4.19 16.59 0.08
C GLY A 110 -4.11 15.79 1.39
N ILE A 111 -4.03 14.46 1.29
CA ILE A 111 -3.86 13.59 2.46
C ILE A 111 -2.49 13.84 3.10
N GLY A 112 -1.41 13.94 2.31
CA GLY A 112 -0.07 14.24 2.81
C GLY A 112 0.00 15.57 3.57
N LEU A 113 -0.64 16.62 3.04
CA LEU A 113 -0.75 17.93 3.69
C LEU A 113 -1.56 17.87 4.98
N LEU A 114 -2.68 17.12 4.99
CA LEU A 114 -3.49 16.93 6.20
C LEU A 114 -2.66 16.27 7.30
N LEU A 115 -1.97 15.17 6.98
CA LEU A 115 -1.14 14.44 7.95
C LEU A 115 0.03 15.27 8.45
N PHE A 116 0.68 16.03 7.57
CA PHE A 116 1.74 16.95 7.99
C PHE A 116 1.22 18.00 8.97
N ARG A 117 0.00 18.50 8.77
CA ARG A 117 -0.61 19.51 9.63
C ARG A 117 -1.12 18.95 10.96
N THR A 118 -1.56 17.70 11.00
CA THR A 118 -2.10 17.07 12.22
C THR A 118 -1.08 16.26 13.02
N GLY A 119 0.04 15.87 12.39
CA GLY A 119 1.10 15.07 12.99
C GLY A 119 2.31 15.87 13.50
N ALA A 120 2.29 17.21 13.36
CA ALA A 120 3.21 18.15 14.01
C ALA A 120 2.55 18.74 15.27
#